data_AF-A0A7J2GYF1-F1
#
_entry.id   AF-A0A7J2GYF1-F1
#
_cell.length_a   1.000
_cell.length_b   1.000
_cell.length_c   1.000
_cell.angle_alpha   90.00
_cell.angle_beta   90.00
_cell.angle_gamma   90.00
#
_symmetry.space_group_name_H-M   'P 1'
#
loop_
_entity.id
_entity.type
_entity.pdbx_description
1 polymer ?
#
loop_
_entity_poly.entity_id
_entity_poly.type
_entity_poly.pdbx_seq_one_letter_code
_entity_poly.pdbx_strand_id
1 'polypeptide(L)'
;MEELARREKERVELALKELKVKDERANSVMELVNSYKEDADYFFSKGKHLEAFELYVYIFGLLDALARLDLIDPGRARHLYKI
;
A
#
# COMPACT_ATOMS: atom_id res chain seq x y z
N MET A 1 -1.41 9.90 -16.36
CA MET A 1 -0.90 9.69 -14.99
C MET A 1 -2.00 9.62 -13.96
N GLU A 2 -2.97 10.55 -13.94
CA GLU A 2 -4.12 10.53 -13.03
C GLU A 2 -4.82 9.16 -12.92
N GLU A 3 -5.21 8.57 -14.06
CA GLU A 3 -5.87 7.27 -14.10
C GLU A 3 -5.02 6.13 -13.50
N LEU A 4 -3.71 6.16 -13.71
CA LEU A 4 -2.79 5.16 -13.14
C LEU A 4 -2.68 5.34 -11.61
N ALA A 5 -2.52 6.58 -11.15
CA ALA A 5 -2.47 6.88 -9.73
C ALA A 5 -3.79 6.50 -9.02
N ARG A 6 -4.94 6.72 -9.66
CA ARG A 6 -6.25 6.34 -9.13
C ARG A 6 -6.39 4.84 -8.97
N ARG A 7 -5.97 4.06 -9.98
CA ARG A 7 -5.98 2.59 -9.89
C ARG A 7 -5.07 2.08 -8.78
N GLU A 8 -3.87 2.62 -8.64
CA GLU A 8 -2.96 2.21 -7.57
C GLU A 8 -3.48 2.60 -6.19
N LYS A 9 -4.12 3.78 -6.06
CA LYS A 9 -4.83 4.18 -4.84
C LYS A 9 -5.90 3.16 -4.44
N GLU A 10 -6.80 2.82 -5.36
CA GLU A 10 -7.87 1.85 -5.12
C GLU A 10 -7.31 0.47 -4.73
N ARG A 11 -6.20 0.04 -5.36
CA ARG A 11 -5.49 -1.19 -5.00
C ARG A 11 -4.93 -1.12 -3.57
N VAL A 12 -4.30 -0.01 -3.18
CA VAL A 12 -3.73 0.17 -1.82
C VAL A 12 -4.85 0.18 -0.79
N GLU A 13 -5.94 0.92 -1.03
CA GLU A 13 -7.09 0.98 -0.13
C GLU A 13 -7.70 -0.40 0.10
N LEU A 14 -7.86 -1.21 -0.96
CA LEU A 14 -8.34 -2.58 -0.83
C LEU A 14 -7.35 -3.46 -0.06
N ALA A 15 -6.05 -3.35 -0.34
CA ALA A 15 -5.02 -4.13 0.37
C ALA A 15 -5.00 -3.82 1.87
N LEU A 16 -5.05 -2.54 2.26
CA LEU A 16 -5.05 -2.12 3.66
C LEU A 16 -6.34 -2.48 4.39
N LYS A 17 -7.48 -2.49 3.70
CA LYS A 17 -8.76 -2.91 4.27
C LYS A 17 -8.80 -4.40 4.59
N GLU A 18 -8.19 -5.24 3.75
CA GLU A 18 -8.31 -6.69 3.84
C GLU A 18 -7.17 -7.34 4.64
N LEU A 19 -6.02 -6.68 4.77
CA LEU A 19 -4.87 -7.27 5.44
C LEU A 19 -5.12 -7.48 6.93
N LYS A 20 -4.44 -8.48 7.50
CA LYS A 20 -4.37 -8.72 8.94
C LYS A 20 -2.91 -8.82 9.36
N VAL A 21 -2.53 -8.09 10.40
CA VAL A 21 -1.20 -8.22 11.00
C VAL A 21 -1.13 -9.54 11.78
N LYS A 22 -0.14 -10.37 11.47
CA LYS A 22 0.10 -11.66 12.16
C LYS A 22 1.16 -11.54 13.24
N ASP A 23 2.10 -10.61 13.08
CA ASP A 23 3.30 -10.51 13.91
C ASP A 23 3.64 -9.02 14.16
N GLU A 24 3.98 -8.68 15.40
CA GLU A 24 4.28 -7.30 15.83
C GLU A 24 5.49 -6.68 15.12
N ARG A 25 6.39 -7.50 14.57
CA ARG A 25 7.52 -7.02 13.75
C ARG A 25 7.06 -6.28 12.49
N ALA A 26 5.81 -6.47 12.06
CA ALA A 26 5.22 -5.68 10.97
C ALA A 26 4.92 -4.23 11.36
N ASN A 27 4.74 -3.91 12.65
CA ASN A 27 4.14 -2.66 13.11
C ASN A 27 4.92 -1.42 12.62
N SER A 28 6.25 -1.41 12.74
CA SER A 28 7.06 -0.27 12.29
C SER A 28 7.00 -0.05 10.78
N VAL A 29 6.84 -1.13 10.00
CA VAL A 29 6.66 -1.03 8.54
C VAL A 29 5.23 -0.59 8.21
N MET A 30 4.23 -1.01 8.99
CA MET A 30 2.85 -0.57 8.84
C MET A 30 2.69 0.93 9.16
N GLU A 31 3.41 1.45 10.16
CA GLU A 31 3.50 2.89 10.42
C GLU A 31 4.07 3.64 9.21
N LEU A 32 5.14 3.12 8.62
CA LEU A 32 5.73 3.67 7.41
C LEU A 32 4.75 3.64 6.21
N VAL A 33 4.02 2.53 6.03
CA VAL A 33 2.97 2.39 5.02
C VAL A 33 1.88 3.45 5.19
N ASN A 34 1.44 3.69 6.42
CA ASN A 34 0.43 4.72 6.71
C ASN A 34 0.95 6.13 6.40
N SER A 35 2.18 6.45 6.79
CA SER A 35 2.81 7.74 6.48
C SER A 35 2.91 7.97 4.97
N TYR A 36 3.36 6.97 4.19
CA TYR A 36 3.41 7.11 2.74
C TYR A 36 2.04 7.20 2.09
N LYS A 37 1.02 6.55 2.68
CA LYS A 37 -0.36 6.67 2.19
C LYS A 37 -0.87 8.11 2.36
N GLU A 38 -0.62 8.73 3.51
CA GLU A 38 -1.00 10.12 3.76
C GLU A 38 -0.33 11.07 2.76
N ASP A 39 0.96 10.88 2.48
CA ASP A 39 1.69 11.64 1.46
C ASP A 39 1.13 11.39 0.04
N ALA A 40 0.84 10.13 -0.30
CA ALA A 40 0.29 9.76 -1.60
C ALA A 40 -1.11 10.37 -1.82
N ASP A 41 -1.96 10.33 -0.80
CA ASP A 41 -3.28 10.95 -0.80
C ASP A 41 -3.18 12.47 -0.92
N TYR A 42 -2.23 13.08 -0.20
CA TYR A 42 -1.95 14.51 -0.31
C TYR A 42 -1.53 14.88 -1.74
N PHE A 43 -0.55 14.21 -2.33
CA PHE A 43 -0.10 14.49 -3.69
C PHE A 43 -1.22 14.28 -4.72
N PHE A 44 -2.00 13.21 -4.56
CA PHE A 44 -3.15 12.95 -5.43
C PHE A 44 -4.15 14.11 -5.37
N SER A 45 -4.48 14.60 -4.17
CA SER A 45 -5.39 15.73 -3.96
C SER A 45 -4.90 17.05 -4.57
N LYS A 46 -3.59 17.19 -4.79
CA LYS A 46 -2.94 18.36 -5.40
C LYS A 46 -2.75 18.25 -6.91
N GLY A 47 -3.24 17.18 -7.54
CA GLY A 47 -3.02 16.92 -8.97
C GLY A 47 -1.60 16.44 -9.31
N LYS A 48 -0.77 16.16 -8.30
CA LYS A 48 0.60 15.65 -8.43
C LYS A 48 0.58 14.13 -8.61
N HIS A 49 0.02 13.69 -9.74
CA HIS A 49 -0.33 12.28 -9.96
C HIS A 49 0.87 11.36 -10.18
N LEU A 50 2.02 11.88 -10.64
CA LEU A 50 3.22 11.05 -10.78
C LEU A 50 3.77 10.68 -9.40
N GLU A 51 3.92 11.67 -8.52
CA GLU A 51 4.39 11.50 -7.15
C GLU A 51 3.45 10.61 -6.35
N ALA A 52 2.13 10.82 -6.50
CA ALA A 52 1.13 9.94 -5.87
C ALA A 52 1.26 8.49 -6.36
N PHE A 53 1.40 8.28 -7.67
CA PHE A 53 1.57 6.94 -8.25
C PHE A 53 2.83 6.24 -7.71
N GLU A 54 3.96 6.95 -7.67
CA GLU A 54 5.22 6.41 -7.15
C GLU A 54 5.09 5.95 -5.70
N LEU A 55 4.41 6.73 -4.86
CA LEU A 55 4.17 6.37 -3.46
C LEU A 55 3.20 5.19 -3.29
N TYR A 56 2.11 5.12 -4.06
CA TYR A 56 1.22 3.96 -3.99
C TYR A 56 1.93 2.66 -4.41
N VAL A 57 2.77 2.73 -5.44
CA VAL A 57 3.59 1.57 -5.86
C VAL A 57 4.60 1.20 -4.78
N TYR A 58 5.23 2.18 -4.14
CA TYR A 58 6.17 1.96 -3.04
C TYR A 58 5.51 1.27 -1.84
N ILE A 59 4.31 1.72 -1.45
CA ILE A 59 3.48 1.08 -0.42
C ILE A 59 3.26 -0.40 -0.73
N PHE A 60 2.89 -0.74 -1.97
CA PHE A 60 2.72 -2.14 -2.36
C PHE A 60 4.01 -2.95 -2.25
N GLY A 61 5.17 -2.36 -2.54
CA GLY A 61 6.47 -3.02 -2.34
C GLY A 61 6.71 -3.40 -0.87
N LEU A 62 6.31 -2.54 0.07
CA LEU A 62 6.39 -2.83 1.50
C LEU A 62 5.41 -3.95 1.91
N LEU A 63 4.16 -3.88 1.43
CA LEU A 63 3.14 -4.90 1.71
C LEU A 63 3.54 -6.27 1.15
N ASP A 64 4.09 -6.30 -0.07
CA ASP A 64 4.64 -7.49 -0.70
C ASP A 64 5.77 -8.11 0.12
N ALA A 65 6.64 -7.29 0.71
CA ALA A 65 7.74 -7.76 1.56
C ALA A 65 7.20 -8.35 2.87
N LEU A 66 6.26 -7.67 3.54
CA LEU A 66 5.64 -8.15 4.77
C LEU A 66 4.91 -9.48 4.57
N ALA A 67 4.18 -9.62 3.46
CA ALA A 67 3.44 -10.83 3.18
C ALA A 67 4.36 -12.01 2.82
N ARG A 68 5.48 -11.77 2.11
CA ARG A 68 6.52 -12.78 1.85
C ARG A 68 7.19 -13.28 3.12
N LEU A 69 7.36 -12.41 4.11
CA LEU A 69 7.93 -12.74 5.41
C LEU A 69 6.90 -13.37 6.37
N ASP A 70 5.68 -13.63 5.89
CA ASP A 70 4.55 -14.16 6.66
C ASP A 70 4.14 -13.29 7.87
N LEU A 71 4.48 -12.00 7.84
CA LEU A 71 4.19 -11.05 8.92
C LEU A 71 2.77 -10.46 8.83
N ILE A 72 2.18 -10.50 7.63
CA ILE A 72 0.79 -10.11 7.38
C ILE A 72 0.09 -11.18 6.54
N ASP A 73 -1.23 -11.30 6.71
CA ASP A 73 -2.13 -12.04 5.83
C ASP A 73 -2.85 -11.05 4.90
N PRO A 74 -2.64 -11.10 3.58
CA PRO A 74 -3.35 -10.26 2.61
C PRO A 74 -4.88 -10.42 2.56
N GLY A 75 -5.43 -11.49 3.14
CA GLY A 75 -6.86 -11.77 3.10
C GLY A 75 -7.39 -11.88 1.66
N ARG A 76 -8.56 -11.26 1.39
CA ARG A 76 -9.17 -11.30 0.05
C ARG A 76 -8.36 -10.53 -1.00
N ALA A 77 -7.50 -9.60 -0.57
CA ALA A 77 -6.64 -8.82 -1.46
C ALA A 77 -5.41 -9.60 -1.94
N ARG A 78 -5.20 -10.87 -1.55
CA ARG A 78 -4.01 -11.67 -1.94
C ARG A 78 -3.68 -11.63 -3.43
N HIS A 79 -4.70 -11.62 -4.29
CA HIS A 79 -4.55 -11.55 -5.75
C HIS A 79 -3.87 -10.26 -6.26
N LEU A 80 -3.74 -9.22 -5.43
CA LEU A 80 -3.04 -7.98 -5.73
C LEU A 80 -1.55 -8.01 -5.37
N TYR A 81 -1.15 -8.96 -4.52
CA TYR A 81 0.20 -9.11 -4.02
C TYR A 81 0.99 -9.97 -4.99
N LYS A 82 2.31 -9.75 -5.06
CA LYS A 82 3.20 -10.54 -5.92
C LYS A 82 3.72 -11.78 -5.18
N ILE A 83 2.88 -12.55 -4.48
CA ILE A 83 3.29 -13.66 -3.59
C ILE A 83 2.53 -14.96 -3.86
#